data_AF-A0A371D0U3-F1
#
_entry.id   AF-A0A371D0U3-F1
#
_cell.length_a   1.000
_cell.length_b   1.000
_cell.length_c   1.000
_cell.angle_alpha   90.00
_cell.angle_beta   90.00
_cell.angle_gamma   90.00
#
_symmetry.space_group_name_H-M   'P 1'
#
loop_
_entity.id
_entity.type
_entity.pdbx_description
1 polymer ?
#
loop_
_entity_poly.entity_id
_entity_poly.type
_entity_poly.pdbx_seq_one_letter_code
_entity_poly.pdbx_strand_id
1 'polypeptide(L)'
;MPVAPSLVAAPFRGDKEPPSGSRPNASDYIDEVRDLLALATARYSVSLYTVNAFPHIAQQRQFACAAWKEVCAARETPVPWVLSDRMIAADINMSTSAAFQKYDIATGTMSRFAEHRFIDTAVVQAFFPNPKSGIGYEYASHFNPMPVPAIAFVLTVIHAHILEWATGQHVTEQFTEKAHSGFYAGLLKDLGQVATAKATTSLNIRKRLFERTFRAGGGVTMTATPTQVSSATMAAAMAELAERTGLTDSEGEDADEEDAGDL
;
A
#
# COMPACT_ATOMS: atom_id res chain seq x y z
N MET A 1 -0.28 20.89 -49.07
CA MET A 1 -0.67 20.78 -47.65
C MET A 1 -0.16 19.44 -47.15
N PRO A 2 0.59 19.37 -46.04
CA PRO A 2 0.96 18.07 -45.48
C PRO A 2 -0.31 17.37 -44.99
N VAL A 3 -0.53 16.14 -45.49
CA VAL A 3 -1.63 15.27 -45.07
C VAL A 3 -1.42 14.95 -43.61
N ALA A 4 -2.36 15.30 -42.74
CA ALA A 4 -2.30 14.92 -41.33
C ALA A 4 -2.17 13.40 -41.24
N PRO A 5 -1.19 12.86 -40.49
CA PRO A 5 -1.01 11.43 -40.38
C PRO A 5 -2.29 10.79 -39.85
N SER A 6 -2.78 9.76 -40.55
CA SER A 6 -3.94 8.99 -40.12
C SER A 6 -3.62 8.28 -38.80
N LEU A 7 -4.43 8.53 -37.77
CA LEU A 7 -4.25 7.88 -36.47
C LEU A 7 -4.53 6.38 -36.58
N VAL A 8 -3.71 5.57 -35.90
CA VAL A 8 -3.79 4.09 -35.86
C VAL A 8 -4.10 3.59 -34.45
N ALA A 9 -4.49 2.32 -34.32
CA ALA A 9 -4.71 1.72 -33.01
C ALA A 9 -3.40 1.64 -32.20
N ALA A 10 -3.49 1.89 -30.89
CA ALA A 10 -2.35 1.74 -29.99
C ALA A 10 -1.95 0.26 -29.87
N PRO A 11 -0.69 -0.11 -30.12
CA PRO A 11 -0.26 -1.50 -30.09
C PRO A 11 -0.16 -2.04 -28.65
N PHE A 12 -0.56 -3.30 -28.48
CA PHE A 12 -0.41 -4.01 -27.22
C PHE A 12 1.02 -4.50 -27.03
N ARG A 13 1.43 -4.65 -25.77
CA ARG A 13 2.74 -5.16 -25.41
C ARG A 13 2.88 -6.60 -25.90
N GLY A 14 3.89 -6.84 -26.74
CA GLY A 14 4.17 -8.17 -27.29
C GLY A 14 3.06 -8.72 -28.18
N ASP A 15 2.29 -7.83 -28.83
CA ASP A 15 1.18 -8.16 -29.75
C ASP A 15 0.09 -9.06 -29.14
N LYS A 16 -0.02 -9.06 -27.81
CA LYS A 16 -1.00 -9.85 -27.06
C LYS A 16 -2.12 -8.95 -26.57
N GLU A 17 -3.26 -9.05 -27.22
CA GLU A 17 -4.47 -8.40 -26.73
C GLU A 17 -4.90 -9.02 -25.38
N PRO A 18 -5.19 -8.21 -24.35
CA PRO A 18 -5.65 -8.71 -23.07
C PRO A 18 -6.97 -9.50 -23.21
N PRO A 19 -7.19 -10.54 -22.38
CA PRO A 19 -8.44 -11.31 -22.40
C PRO A 19 -9.67 -10.42 -22.27
N SER A 20 -10.75 -10.78 -22.96
CA SER A 20 -12.04 -10.08 -22.84
C SER A 20 -12.52 -10.06 -21.38
N GLY A 21 -12.89 -8.87 -20.89
CA GLY A 21 -13.27 -8.66 -19.49
C GLY A 21 -12.11 -8.47 -18.51
N SER A 22 -10.85 -8.57 -18.95
CA SER A 22 -9.70 -8.21 -18.11
C SER A 22 -9.71 -6.72 -17.76
N ARG A 23 -9.31 -6.40 -16.53
CA ARG A 23 -9.23 -5.02 -16.05
C ARG A 23 -8.26 -4.22 -16.94
N PRO A 24 -8.69 -3.09 -17.53
CA PRO A 24 -7.81 -2.23 -18.33
C PRO A 24 -6.62 -1.71 -17.54
N ASN A 25 -5.42 -1.81 -18.12
CA ASN A 25 -4.19 -1.34 -17.50
C ASN A 25 -3.28 -0.68 -18.55
N ALA A 26 -2.55 0.38 -18.17
CA ALA A 26 -1.56 1.01 -19.05
C ALA A 26 -0.43 0.05 -19.44
N SER A 27 -0.10 -0.93 -18.58
CA SER A 27 0.91 -1.95 -18.87
C SER A 27 0.56 -2.88 -20.04
N ASP A 28 -0.71 -2.92 -20.44
CA ASP A 28 -1.20 -3.71 -21.57
C ASP A 28 -0.59 -3.22 -22.89
N TYR A 29 -0.11 -1.97 -22.94
CA TYR A 29 0.42 -1.33 -24.14
C TYR A 29 1.95 -1.29 -24.14
N ILE A 30 2.52 -1.02 -25.33
CA ILE A 30 3.95 -0.74 -25.48
C ILE A 30 4.41 0.38 -24.54
N ASP A 31 5.71 0.42 -24.23
CA ASP A 31 6.26 1.35 -23.24
C ASP A 31 5.91 2.82 -23.56
N GLU A 32 5.96 3.22 -24.82
CA GLU A 32 5.64 4.58 -25.23
C GLU A 32 4.18 4.99 -24.95
N VAL A 33 3.23 4.11 -25.27
CA VAL A 33 1.80 4.34 -25.00
C VAL A 33 1.54 4.29 -23.49
N ARG A 34 2.18 3.37 -22.77
CA ARG A 34 2.10 3.30 -21.31
C ARG A 34 2.54 4.62 -20.67
N ASP A 35 3.65 5.19 -21.12
CA ASP A 35 4.20 6.42 -20.56
C ASP A 35 3.29 7.63 -20.87
N LEU A 36 2.70 7.67 -22.06
CA LEU A 36 1.65 8.65 -22.39
C LEU A 36 0.42 8.52 -21.52
N LEU A 37 -0.05 7.29 -21.27
CA LEU A 37 -1.19 7.04 -20.39
C LEU A 37 -0.89 7.48 -18.96
N ALA A 38 0.34 7.27 -18.46
CA ALA A 38 0.76 7.76 -17.15
C ALA A 38 0.72 9.28 -17.04
N LEU A 39 1.18 9.99 -18.09
CA LEU A 39 1.08 11.45 -18.15
C LEU A 39 -0.37 11.92 -18.25
N ALA A 40 -1.21 11.24 -19.04
CA ALA A 40 -2.63 11.55 -19.17
C ALA A 40 -3.35 11.37 -17.82
N THR A 41 -3.00 10.33 -17.05
CA THR A 41 -3.56 10.10 -15.71
C THR A 41 -3.22 11.21 -14.73
N ALA A 42 -2.00 11.76 -14.80
CA ALA A 42 -1.63 12.92 -14.01
C ALA A 42 -2.50 14.14 -14.37
N ARG A 43 -2.71 14.41 -15.67
CA ARG A 43 -3.55 15.51 -16.17
C ARG A 43 -5.04 15.33 -15.88
N TYR A 44 -5.55 14.11 -15.99
CA TYR A 44 -6.90 13.75 -15.57
C TYR A 44 -7.10 14.04 -14.07
N SER A 45 -6.12 13.68 -13.24
CA SER A 45 -6.18 13.96 -11.80
C SER A 45 -6.22 15.45 -11.50
N VAL A 46 -5.49 16.28 -12.26
CA VAL A 46 -5.62 17.75 -12.18
C VAL A 46 -7.06 18.19 -12.40
N SER A 47 -7.74 17.66 -13.44
CA SER A 47 -9.14 17.99 -13.72
C SER A 47 -10.10 17.60 -12.58
N LEU A 48 -9.82 16.49 -11.88
CA LEU A 48 -10.57 16.14 -10.67
C LEU A 48 -10.42 17.23 -9.60
N TYR A 49 -9.21 17.70 -9.35
CA TYR A 49 -8.97 18.67 -8.29
C TYR A 49 -9.38 20.10 -8.64
N THR A 50 -9.36 20.47 -9.93
CA THR A 50 -9.58 21.86 -10.36
C THR A 50 -10.93 22.13 -11.01
N VAL A 51 -11.64 21.09 -11.48
CA VAL A 51 -12.92 21.25 -12.20
C VAL A 51 -14.06 20.59 -11.44
N ASN A 52 -13.98 19.28 -11.20
CA ASN A 52 -14.99 18.55 -10.43
C ASN A 52 -14.37 17.30 -9.82
N ALA A 53 -14.31 17.24 -8.49
CA ALA A 53 -13.75 16.10 -7.75
C ALA A 53 -14.63 14.84 -7.85
N PHE A 54 -15.91 15.00 -8.18
CA PHE A 54 -16.88 13.91 -8.30
C PHE A 54 -17.60 13.93 -9.66
N PRO A 55 -16.87 13.76 -10.77
CA PRO A 55 -17.45 13.81 -12.10
C PRO A 55 -18.32 12.57 -12.37
N HIS A 56 -19.49 12.77 -12.95
CA HIS A 56 -20.30 11.68 -13.48
C HIS A 56 -19.60 11.01 -14.70
N ILE A 57 -20.08 9.84 -15.13
CA ILE A 57 -19.45 9.00 -16.18
C ILE A 57 -19.10 9.79 -17.45
N ALA A 58 -20.01 10.60 -17.97
CA ALA A 58 -19.77 11.37 -19.20
C ALA A 58 -18.64 12.41 -19.04
N GLN A 59 -18.52 13.01 -17.86
CA GLN A 59 -17.50 13.99 -17.52
C GLN A 59 -16.15 13.33 -17.24
N GLN A 60 -16.14 12.13 -16.64
CA GLN A 60 -14.90 11.33 -16.53
C GLN A 60 -14.31 11.04 -17.91
N ARG A 61 -15.15 10.61 -18.86
CA ARG A 61 -14.74 10.40 -20.26
C ARG A 61 -14.21 11.69 -20.88
N GLN A 62 -14.90 12.81 -20.67
CA GLN A 62 -14.46 14.11 -21.17
C GLN A 62 -13.08 14.51 -20.62
N PHE A 63 -12.86 14.35 -19.31
CA PHE A 63 -11.59 14.65 -18.66
C PHE A 63 -10.46 13.77 -19.19
N ALA A 64 -10.68 12.46 -19.31
CA ALA A 64 -9.68 11.53 -19.83
C ALA A 64 -9.34 11.86 -21.31
N CYS A 65 -10.34 12.13 -22.14
CA CYS A 65 -10.14 12.54 -23.53
C CYS A 65 -9.38 13.87 -23.64
N ALA A 66 -9.69 14.84 -22.78
CA ALA A 66 -8.99 16.13 -22.77
C ALA A 66 -7.53 15.97 -22.32
N ALA A 67 -7.31 15.21 -21.24
CA ALA A 67 -5.99 14.90 -20.72
C ALA A 67 -5.10 14.21 -21.77
N TRP A 68 -5.63 13.20 -22.46
CA TRP A 68 -4.91 12.53 -23.55
C TRP A 68 -4.54 13.50 -24.67
N LYS A 69 -5.50 14.31 -25.14
CA LYS A 69 -5.26 15.29 -26.21
C LYS A 69 -4.17 16.29 -25.83
N GLU A 70 -4.19 16.79 -24.60
CA GLU A 70 -3.19 17.72 -24.08
C GLU A 70 -1.80 17.09 -24.05
N VAL A 71 -1.69 15.85 -23.55
CA VAL A 71 -0.42 15.12 -23.50
C VAL A 71 0.11 14.83 -24.91
N CYS A 72 -0.76 14.44 -25.85
CA CYS A 72 -0.36 14.24 -27.25
C CYS A 72 0.09 15.54 -27.91
N ALA A 73 -0.60 16.65 -27.66
CA ALA A 73 -0.26 17.96 -28.21
C ALA A 73 1.06 18.53 -27.65
N ALA A 74 1.45 18.11 -26.44
CA ALA A 74 2.71 18.51 -25.81
C ALA A 74 3.94 17.75 -26.35
N ARG A 75 3.76 16.74 -27.20
CA ARG A 75 4.88 16.01 -27.82
C ARG A 75 5.41 16.77 -29.03
N GLU A 76 6.73 16.81 -29.16
CA GLU A 76 7.42 17.36 -30.35
C GLU A 76 7.08 16.57 -31.61
N THR A 77 6.96 15.24 -31.47
CA THR A 77 6.55 14.34 -32.55
C THR A 77 5.05 14.05 -32.47
N PRO A 78 4.33 14.10 -33.60
CA PRO A 78 2.91 13.74 -33.64
C PRO A 78 2.69 12.32 -33.13
N VAL A 79 1.87 12.20 -32.10
CA VAL A 79 1.46 10.91 -31.55
C VAL A 79 0.51 10.22 -32.53
N PRO A 80 0.82 9.02 -33.06
CA PRO A 80 0.03 8.40 -34.11
C PRO A 80 -1.16 7.58 -33.57
N TRP A 81 -1.36 7.48 -32.25
CA TRP A 81 -2.34 6.55 -31.67
C TRP A 81 -3.70 7.17 -31.38
N VAL A 82 -4.77 6.47 -31.78
CA VAL A 82 -6.15 6.75 -31.38
C VAL A 82 -6.36 6.36 -29.92
N LEU A 83 -7.01 7.24 -29.16
CA LEU A 83 -7.48 6.93 -27.82
C LEU A 83 -8.68 5.96 -27.87
N SER A 84 -8.47 4.72 -27.42
CA SER A 84 -9.54 3.71 -27.35
C SER A 84 -10.35 3.78 -26.05
N ASP A 85 -11.53 3.16 -26.02
CA ASP A 85 -12.33 3.06 -24.79
C ASP A 85 -11.61 2.28 -23.68
N ARG A 86 -10.77 1.29 -24.04
CA ARG A 86 -9.93 0.58 -23.08
C ARG A 86 -8.86 1.49 -22.47
N MET A 87 -8.27 2.39 -23.27
CA MET A 87 -7.30 3.38 -22.78
C MET A 87 -7.95 4.41 -21.86
N ILE A 88 -9.15 4.90 -22.21
CA ILE A 88 -9.96 5.78 -21.34
C ILE A 88 -10.23 5.09 -20.00
N ALA A 89 -10.65 3.82 -20.06
CA ALA A 89 -10.89 3.05 -18.86
C ALA A 89 -9.60 2.80 -18.05
N ALA A 90 -8.46 2.59 -18.70
CA ALA A 90 -7.16 2.43 -18.04
C ALA A 90 -6.74 3.73 -17.33
N ASP A 91 -6.93 4.89 -17.97
CA ASP A 91 -6.64 6.21 -17.44
C ASP A 91 -7.47 6.52 -16.18
N ILE A 92 -8.79 6.37 -16.27
CA ILE A 92 -9.72 6.52 -15.15
C ILE A 92 -9.39 5.51 -14.04
N ASN A 93 -9.15 4.24 -14.39
CA ASN A 93 -8.81 3.21 -13.41
C ASN A 93 -7.50 3.52 -12.68
N MET A 94 -6.48 4.05 -13.35
CA MET A 94 -5.19 4.32 -12.74
C MET A 94 -5.30 5.47 -11.73
N SER A 95 -5.99 6.55 -12.08
CA SER A 95 -6.26 7.67 -11.16
C SER A 95 -7.13 7.25 -9.97
N THR A 96 -8.17 6.44 -10.21
CA THR A 96 -9.07 5.98 -9.14
C THR A 96 -8.50 4.83 -8.30
N SER A 97 -7.50 4.09 -8.80
CA SER A 97 -6.94 2.92 -8.10
C SER A 97 -6.17 3.24 -6.82
N ALA A 98 -5.71 4.49 -6.67
CA ALA A 98 -4.94 4.92 -5.51
C ALA A 98 -5.65 5.98 -4.63
N ALA A 99 -6.64 6.72 -5.17
CA ALA A 99 -7.20 7.89 -4.47
C ALA A 99 -8.73 7.87 -4.25
N PHE A 100 -9.50 7.08 -5.02
CA PHE A 100 -10.97 7.14 -4.92
C PHE A 100 -11.56 5.74 -4.73
N GLN A 101 -11.82 5.43 -3.46
CA GLN A 101 -12.73 4.36 -3.04
C GLN A 101 -14.02 4.46 -3.89
N LYS A 102 -14.43 3.39 -4.56
CA LYS A 102 -15.63 3.40 -5.41
C LYS A 102 -16.86 3.62 -4.54
N TYR A 103 -17.32 4.87 -4.47
CA TYR A 103 -18.67 5.22 -4.05
C TYR A 103 -19.54 5.31 -5.29
N ASP A 104 -20.50 4.40 -5.41
CA ASP A 104 -21.51 4.48 -6.45
C ASP A 104 -22.65 5.39 -5.95
N ILE A 105 -22.71 6.61 -6.47
CA ILE A 105 -23.71 7.62 -6.12
C ILE A 105 -25.13 7.18 -6.53
N ALA A 106 -25.27 6.37 -7.59
CA ALA A 106 -26.56 5.94 -8.11
C ALA A 106 -27.17 4.80 -7.27
N THR A 107 -26.33 3.91 -6.73
CA THR A 107 -26.77 2.79 -5.89
C THR A 107 -26.57 3.03 -4.39
N GLY A 108 -25.86 4.10 -4.01
CA GLY A 108 -25.43 4.35 -2.64
C GLY A 108 -24.42 3.32 -2.12
N THR A 109 -23.86 2.48 -3.02
CA THR A 109 -23.02 1.35 -2.61
C THR A 109 -21.58 1.81 -2.39
N MET A 110 -21.11 1.71 -1.15
CA MET A 110 -19.69 1.84 -0.79
C MET A 110 -19.01 0.47 -0.90
N SER A 111 -18.02 0.34 -1.79
CA SER A 111 -17.12 -0.83 -1.76
C SER A 111 -15.93 -0.57 -0.81
N ARG A 112 -15.51 -1.59 -0.07
CA ARG A 112 -14.35 -1.54 0.86
C ARG A 112 -14.50 -0.50 1.98
N PHE A 113 -15.66 -0.49 2.64
CA PHE A 113 -15.90 0.35 3.81
C PHE A 113 -14.80 0.16 4.88
N ALA A 114 -14.24 1.26 5.37
CA ALA A 114 -13.17 1.31 6.36
C ALA A 114 -11.78 0.73 5.94
N GLU A 115 -11.50 0.57 4.65
CA GLU A 115 -10.19 0.08 4.15
C GLU A 115 -9.26 1.18 3.60
N HIS A 116 -9.56 2.46 3.83
CA HIS A 116 -8.77 3.57 3.30
C HIS A 116 -7.41 3.70 4.00
N ARG A 117 -6.33 4.04 3.27
CA ARG A 117 -4.97 4.16 3.85
C ARG A 117 -4.85 5.15 5.01
N PHE A 118 -5.68 6.20 5.02
CA PHE A 118 -5.72 7.17 6.12
C PHE A 118 -6.27 6.57 7.41
N ILE A 119 -7.10 5.53 7.33
CA ILE A 119 -7.55 4.77 8.50
C ILE A 119 -6.37 4.02 9.09
N ASP A 120 -5.50 3.42 8.26
CA ASP A 120 -4.26 2.80 8.75
C ASP A 120 -3.39 3.82 9.49
N THR A 121 -3.22 5.02 8.93
CA THR A 121 -2.46 6.11 9.57
C THR A 121 -3.07 6.50 10.91
N ALA A 122 -4.38 6.67 10.99
CA ALA A 122 -5.08 7.01 12.22
C ALA A 122 -4.96 5.89 13.27
N VAL A 123 -5.06 4.62 12.86
CA VAL A 123 -4.84 3.44 13.73
C VAL A 123 -3.40 3.41 14.26
N VAL A 124 -2.40 3.68 13.42
CA VAL A 124 -1.00 3.76 13.83
C VAL A 124 -0.82 4.86 14.88
N GLN A 125 -1.34 6.06 14.64
CA GLN A 125 -1.23 7.17 15.58
C GLN A 125 -1.95 6.90 16.90
N ALA A 126 -3.12 6.26 16.86
CA ALA A 126 -3.93 5.97 18.04
C ALA A 126 -3.33 4.86 18.92
N PHE A 127 -2.84 3.77 18.32
CA PHE A 127 -2.50 2.55 19.07
C PHE A 127 -1.03 2.13 18.95
N PHE A 128 -0.34 2.55 17.89
CA PHE A 128 1.05 2.19 17.60
C PHE A 128 1.99 3.40 17.42
N PRO A 129 1.89 4.47 18.25
CA PRO A 129 2.60 5.73 18.01
C PRO A 129 4.13 5.58 18.08
N ASN A 130 4.61 4.65 18.92
CA ASN A 130 6.02 4.25 18.95
C ASN A 130 6.15 2.83 19.54
N PRO A 131 7.21 2.07 19.19
CA PRO A 131 7.39 0.69 19.67
C PRO A 131 7.61 0.52 21.18
N LYS A 132 7.98 1.59 21.90
CA LYS A 132 8.34 1.51 23.33
C LYS A 132 7.16 1.73 24.27
N SER A 133 6.18 2.54 23.89
CA SER A 133 5.06 2.92 24.75
C SER A 133 3.69 2.87 24.07
N GLY A 134 3.61 2.44 22.80
CA GLY A 134 2.32 2.24 22.14
C GLY A 134 1.55 1.08 22.77
N ILE A 135 0.33 1.34 23.24
CA ILE A 135 -0.52 0.33 23.89
C ILE A 135 -0.80 -0.89 23.00
N GLY A 136 -0.84 -0.68 21.68
CA GLY A 136 -1.01 -1.74 20.70
C GLY A 136 0.21 -2.68 20.61
N TYR A 137 1.40 -2.23 21.01
CA TYR A 137 2.59 -3.09 21.12
C TYR A 137 2.59 -3.88 22.43
N GLU A 138 2.33 -3.20 23.54
CA GLU A 138 2.32 -3.80 24.88
C GLU A 138 1.26 -4.91 24.98
N TYR A 139 0.07 -4.67 24.42
CA TYR A 139 -1.06 -5.60 24.45
C TYR A 139 -1.41 -6.12 23.04
N ALA A 140 -0.40 -6.44 22.23
CA ALA A 140 -0.58 -6.87 20.84
C ALA A 140 -1.60 -8.01 20.65
N SER A 141 -1.68 -8.94 21.62
CA SER A 141 -2.66 -10.04 21.62
C SER A 141 -4.11 -9.57 21.68
N HIS A 142 -4.38 -8.43 22.31
CA HIS A 142 -5.71 -7.84 22.42
C HIS A 142 -6.10 -7.07 21.16
N PHE A 143 -5.10 -6.63 20.38
CA PHE A 143 -5.28 -5.93 19.12
C PHE A 143 -5.23 -6.85 17.89
N ASN A 144 -4.98 -8.16 18.06
CA ASN A 144 -4.93 -9.13 16.96
C ASN A 144 -5.99 -10.24 17.10
N PRO A 145 -7.04 -10.27 16.26
CA PRO A 145 -7.35 -9.35 15.16
C PRO A 145 -7.78 -7.96 15.66
N MET A 146 -7.66 -6.93 14.81
CA MET A 146 -8.07 -5.57 15.19
C MET A 146 -9.49 -5.56 15.78
N PRO A 147 -9.71 -5.05 17.00
CA PRO A 147 -11.01 -5.08 17.65
C PRO A 147 -12.02 -4.21 16.91
N VAL A 148 -13.25 -4.69 16.80
CA VAL A 148 -14.37 -3.90 16.24
C VAL A 148 -14.56 -2.57 16.99
N PRO A 149 -14.51 -2.53 18.34
CA PRO A 149 -14.54 -1.27 19.09
C PRO A 149 -13.42 -0.28 18.72
N ALA A 150 -12.19 -0.78 18.49
CA ALA A 150 -11.06 0.06 18.11
C ALA A 150 -11.26 0.70 16.72
N ILE A 151 -11.80 -0.06 15.76
CA ILE A 151 -12.14 0.45 14.42
C ILE A 151 -13.26 1.48 14.51
N ALA A 152 -14.33 1.19 15.26
CA ALA A 152 -15.44 2.12 15.46
C ALA A 152 -14.98 3.44 16.09
N PHE A 153 -14.07 3.37 17.06
CA PHE A 153 -13.49 4.54 17.71
C PHE A 153 -12.71 5.41 16.73
N VAL A 154 -11.77 4.82 15.97
CA VAL A 154 -10.98 5.56 14.97
C VAL A 154 -11.87 6.22 13.91
N LEU A 155 -12.88 5.50 13.42
CA LEU A 155 -13.84 6.07 12.46
C LEU A 155 -14.66 7.21 13.06
N THR A 156 -14.98 7.14 14.35
CA THR A 156 -15.68 8.22 15.07
C THR A 156 -14.81 9.47 15.19
N VAL A 157 -13.52 9.30 15.50
CA VAL A 157 -12.55 10.41 15.55
C VAL A 157 -12.40 11.05 14.17
N ILE A 158 -12.27 10.24 13.11
CA ILE A 158 -12.21 10.74 11.72
C ILE A 158 -13.51 11.51 11.38
N HIS A 159 -14.67 10.97 11.74
CA HIS A 159 -15.95 11.65 11.51
C HIS A 159 -16.02 13.00 12.22
N ALA A 160 -15.60 13.09 13.48
CA ALA A 160 -15.56 14.34 14.22
C ALA A 160 -14.68 15.39 13.52
N HIS A 161 -13.48 15.02 13.07
CA HIS A 161 -12.62 15.94 12.32
C HIS A 161 -13.17 16.31 10.94
N ILE A 162 -13.94 15.44 10.29
CA ILE A 162 -14.65 15.80 9.06
C ILE A 162 -15.75 16.84 9.36
N LEU A 163 -16.45 16.71 10.49
CA LEU A 163 -17.49 17.66 10.90
C LEU A 163 -16.93 19.07 11.18
N GLU A 164 -15.70 19.18 11.69
CA GLU A 164 -15.01 20.47 11.86
C GLU A 164 -14.89 21.26 10.55
N TRP A 165 -14.96 20.59 9.40
CA TRP A 165 -14.88 21.21 8.07
C TRP A 165 -16.22 21.23 7.32
N ALA A 166 -17.32 20.80 7.95
CA ALA A 166 -18.61 20.61 7.27
C ALA A 166 -19.20 21.90 6.67
N THR A 167 -18.87 23.06 7.24
CA THR A 167 -19.32 24.38 6.75
C THR A 167 -18.45 24.94 5.62
N GLY A 168 -17.39 24.24 5.23
CA GLY A 168 -16.36 24.72 4.30
C GLY A 168 -15.30 25.61 4.95
N GLN A 169 -15.42 25.90 6.25
CA GLN A 169 -14.41 26.56 7.07
C GLN A 169 -14.02 25.64 8.23
N HIS A 170 -12.77 25.70 8.68
CA HIS A 170 -12.34 24.94 9.85
C HIS A 170 -12.91 25.56 11.12
N VAL A 171 -13.82 24.85 11.77
CA VAL A 171 -14.35 25.17 13.09
C VAL A 171 -13.83 24.13 14.05
N THR A 172 -12.86 24.50 14.87
CA THR A 172 -12.31 23.60 15.89
C THR A 172 -13.38 23.27 16.92
N GLU A 173 -13.67 21.98 17.08
CA GLU A 173 -14.60 21.47 18.09
C GLU A 173 -13.87 20.48 19.00
N GLN A 174 -14.24 20.45 20.28
CA GLN A 174 -13.66 19.48 21.20
C GLN A 174 -14.26 18.11 20.95
N PHE A 175 -13.41 17.11 20.72
CA PHE A 175 -13.84 15.72 20.67
C PHE A 175 -14.29 15.28 22.06
N THR A 176 -15.60 15.17 22.27
CA THR A 176 -16.19 14.73 23.54
C THR A 176 -17.08 13.51 23.37
N GLU A 177 -17.10 12.64 24.38
CA GLU A 177 -17.98 11.47 24.40
C GLU A 177 -19.46 11.89 24.26
N LYS A 178 -19.88 12.97 24.93
CA LYS A 178 -21.24 13.48 24.85
C LYS A 178 -21.67 13.81 23.42
N ALA A 179 -20.77 14.38 22.61
CA ALA A 179 -21.06 14.76 21.23
C ALA A 179 -21.07 13.55 20.27
N HIS A 180 -20.20 12.56 20.47
CA HIS A 180 -19.97 11.51 19.48
C HIS A 180 -20.37 10.08 19.89
N SER A 181 -20.80 9.85 21.14
CA SER A 181 -21.21 8.53 21.63
C SER A 181 -22.33 7.89 20.81
N GLY A 182 -23.30 8.69 20.35
CA GLY A 182 -24.37 8.20 19.49
C GLY A 182 -23.86 7.68 18.14
N PHE A 183 -22.94 8.41 17.51
CA PHE A 183 -22.34 8.01 16.24
C PHE A 183 -21.44 6.76 16.41
N TYR A 184 -20.64 6.74 17.47
CA TYR A 184 -19.83 5.57 17.83
C TYR A 184 -20.69 4.31 18.04
N ALA A 185 -21.80 4.42 18.79
CA ALA A 185 -22.68 3.30 19.05
C ALA A 185 -23.34 2.77 17.76
N GLY A 186 -23.70 3.67 16.83
CA GLY A 186 -24.18 3.30 15.49
C GLY A 186 -23.11 2.51 14.71
N LEU A 187 -21.90 3.04 14.60
CA LEU A 187 -20.79 2.35 13.92
C LEU A 187 -20.45 1.00 14.55
N LEU A 188 -20.46 0.91 15.88
CA LEU A 188 -20.18 -0.33 16.60
C LEU A 188 -21.22 -1.40 16.25
N LYS A 189 -22.49 -1.03 16.18
CA LYS A 189 -23.57 -1.92 15.78
C LYS A 189 -23.41 -2.39 14.33
N ASP A 190 -23.17 -1.46 13.39
CA ASP A 190 -23.05 -1.77 11.98
C ASP A 190 -21.83 -2.67 11.69
N LEU A 191 -20.67 -2.33 12.26
CA LEU A 191 -19.47 -3.15 12.14
C LEU A 191 -19.63 -4.52 12.82
N GLY A 192 -20.35 -4.59 13.95
CA GLY A 192 -20.70 -5.84 14.61
C GLY A 192 -21.56 -6.74 13.72
N GLN A 193 -22.59 -6.16 13.07
CA GLN A 193 -23.44 -6.89 12.12
C GLN A 193 -22.65 -7.42 10.93
N VAL A 194 -21.75 -6.60 10.37
CA VAL A 194 -20.86 -7.02 9.26
C VAL A 194 -19.92 -8.14 9.73
N ALA A 195 -19.37 -8.03 10.93
CA ALA A 195 -18.49 -9.05 11.51
C ALA A 195 -19.21 -10.37 11.73
N THR A 196 -20.49 -10.36 12.12
CA THR A 196 -21.29 -11.58 12.25
C THR A 196 -21.70 -12.15 10.90
N ALA A 197 -22.22 -11.31 9.99
CA ALA A 197 -22.73 -11.74 8.68
C ALA A 197 -21.63 -12.29 7.76
N LYS A 198 -20.40 -11.79 7.89
CA LYS A 198 -19.24 -12.21 7.08
C LYS A 198 -18.04 -12.53 7.97
N ALA A 199 -18.21 -13.43 8.93
CA ALA A 199 -17.22 -13.76 9.96
C ALA A 199 -15.80 -14.00 9.43
N THR A 200 -15.62 -14.90 8.46
CA THR A 200 -14.29 -15.23 7.92
C THR A 200 -13.64 -14.04 7.21
N THR A 201 -14.39 -13.33 6.37
CA THR A 201 -13.89 -12.16 5.63
C THR A 201 -13.54 -11.02 6.59
N SER A 202 -14.42 -10.71 7.55
CA SER A 202 -14.19 -9.69 8.56
C SER A 202 -12.97 -10.02 9.42
N LEU A 203 -12.82 -11.28 9.84
CA LEU A 203 -11.65 -11.73 10.59
C LEU A 203 -10.36 -11.48 9.79
N ASN A 204 -10.32 -11.88 8.52
CA ASN A 204 -9.15 -11.71 7.67
C ASN A 204 -8.80 -10.23 7.44
N ILE A 205 -9.80 -9.38 7.20
CA ILE A 205 -9.61 -7.93 7.07
C ILE A 205 -9.03 -7.34 8.36
N ARG A 206 -9.58 -7.70 9.53
CA ARG A 206 -9.13 -7.18 10.82
C ARG A 206 -7.74 -7.68 11.21
N LYS A 207 -7.38 -8.93 10.87
CA LYS A 207 -6.01 -9.44 11.01
C LYS A 207 -5.04 -8.66 10.14
N ARG A 208 -5.38 -8.47 8.86
CA ARG A 208 -4.54 -7.73 7.91
C ARG A 208 -4.36 -6.27 8.31
N LEU A 209 -5.42 -5.63 8.82
CA LEU A 209 -5.36 -4.27 9.36
C LEU A 209 -4.39 -4.19 10.55
N PHE A 210 -4.50 -5.12 11.50
CA PHE A 210 -3.56 -5.20 12.63
C PHE A 210 -2.13 -5.38 12.12
N GLU A 211 -1.86 -6.40 11.30
CA GLU A 211 -0.50 -6.69 10.81
C GLU A 211 0.11 -5.50 10.07
N ARG A 212 -0.67 -4.84 9.22
CA ARG A 212 -0.22 -3.68 8.44
C ARG A 212 0.11 -2.50 9.35
N THR A 213 -0.77 -2.18 10.30
CA THR A 213 -0.60 -1.02 11.19
C THR A 213 0.47 -1.26 12.26
N PHE A 214 0.54 -2.47 12.81
CA PHE A 214 1.60 -2.91 13.71
C PHE A 214 2.98 -2.76 13.05
N ARG A 215 3.15 -3.22 11.81
CA ARG A 215 4.43 -3.06 11.07
C ARG A 215 4.70 -1.61 10.70
N ALA A 216 3.68 -0.87 10.23
CA ALA A 216 3.83 0.52 9.82
C ALA A 216 4.26 1.44 10.97
N GLY A 217 3.85 1.15 12.21
CA GLY A 217 4.30 1.88 13.40
C GLY A 217 5.70 1.50 13.91
N GLY A 218 6.40 0.56 13.26
CA GLY A 218 7.72 0.07 13.67
C GLY A 218 7.75 -1.26 14.43
N GLY A 219 6.61 -1.98 14.51
CA GLY A 219 6.55 -3.32 15.09
C GLY A 219 7.31 -4.35 14.27
N VAL A 220 8.27 -5.02 14.90
CA VAL A 220 8.94 -6.18 14.32
C VAL A 220 8.23 -7.43 14.82
N THR A 221 7.67 -8.23 13.91
CA THR A 221 7.23 -9.59 14.27
C THR A 221 8.48 -10.35 14.66
N MET A 222 8.63 -10.68 15.95
CA MET A 222 9.66 -11.60 16.42
C MET A 222 9.38 -12.97 15.78
N THR A 223 9.86 -13.21 14.56
CA THR A 223 10.25 -14.57 14.19
C THR A 223 11.31 -14.95 15.20
N ALA A 224 11.07 -15.97 16.02
CA ALA A 224 12.10 -16.51 16.88
C ALA A 224 13.25 -16.95 15.98
N THR A 225 14.23 -16.08 15.78
CA THR A 225 15.49 -16.44 15.16
C THR A 225 16.11 -17.42 16.15
N PRO A 226 16.35 -18.68 15.79
CA PRO A 226 17.09 -19.56 16.68
C PRO A 226 18.44 -18.92 16.96
N THR A 227 18.61 -18.40 18.18
CA THR A 227 19.85 -17.79 18.68
C THR A 227 20.93 -18.83 18.96
N GLN A 228 20.60 -20.10 18.74
CA GLN A 228 21.50 -21.23 18.90
C GLN A 228 21.54 -22.04 17.61
N VAL A 229 22.76 -22.36 17.19
CA VAL A 229 23.03 -23.37 16.17
C VAL A 229 22.31 -24.66 16.57
N SER A 230 21.56 -25.28 15.65
CA SER A 230 20.75 -26.46 15.96
C SER A 230 21.62 -27.57 16.56
N SER A 231 21.06 -28.40 17.44
CA SER A 231 21.79 -29.53 18.03
C SER A 231 22.40 -30.44 16.98
N ALA A 232 21.74 -30.62 15.84
CA ALA A 232 22.24 -31.38 14.70
C ALA A 232 23.47 -30.72 14.05
N THR A 233 23.46 -29.40 13.91
CA THR A 233 24.60 -28.65 13.36
C THR A 233 25.79 -28.63 14.32
N MET A 234 25.55 -28.50 15.63
CA MET A 234 26.61 -28.65 16.64
C MET A 234 27.17 -30.08 16.68
N ALA A 235 26.32 -31.10 16.55
CA ALA A 235 26.77 -32.50 16.50
C ALA A 235 27.63 -32.78 15.25
N ALA A 236 27.26 -32.21 14.09
CA ALA A 236 28.06 -32.32 12.88
C ALA A 236 29.44 -31.63 13.02
N ALA A 237 29.46 -30.43 13.62
CA ALA A 237 30.72 -29.72 13.90
C ALA A 237 31.61 -30.47 14.91
N MET A 238 31.01 -31.11 15.92
CA MET A 238 31.75 -31.95 16.88
C MET A 238 32.30 -33.23 16.22
N ALA A 239 31.57 -33.82 15.27
CA ALA A 239 32.05 -34.97 14.51
C ALA A 239 33.23 -34.59 13.60
N GLU A 240 33.15 -33.45 12.91
CA GLU A 240 34.27 -32.91 12.10
C GLU A 240 35.51 -32.64 12.98
N LEU A 241 35.31 -32.07 14.18
CA LEU A 241 36.42 -31.78 15.09
C LEU A 241 37.08 -33.06 15.62
N ALA A 242 36.32 -34.13 15.82
CA ALA A 242 36.84 -35.43 16.27
C ALA A 242 37.75 -36.10 15.23
N GLU A 243 37.63 -35.75 13.95
CA GLU A 243 38.50 -36.24 12.87
C GLU A 243 39.82 -35.43 12.76
N ARG A 244 39.92 -34.26 13.41
CA ARG A 244 41.15 -33.46 13.43
C ARG A 244 42.03 -33.90 14.61
N THR A 245 43.11 -34.62 14.31
CA THR A 245 44.08 -35.14 15.29
C THR A 245 44.95 -34.09 15.97
N GLY A 246 44.73 -32.80 15.73
CA GLY A 246 45.33 -31.72 16.53
C GLY A 246 46.87 -31.69 16.55
N LEU A 247 47.56 -32.36 15.62
CA LEU A 247 48.97 -32.10 15.35
C LEU A 247 49.05 -31.00 14.28
N THR A 248 49.17 -29.76 14.74
CA THR A 248 49.87 -28.74 13.95
C THR A 248 51.33 -29.17 13.85
N ASP A 249 51.81 -29.21 12.61
CA ASP A 249 53.17 -29.56 12.20
C ASP A 249 54.21 -28.88 13.11
N SER A 250 55.10 -29.67 13.69
CA SER A 250 56.22 -29.16 14.47
C SER A 250 57.20 -28.49 13.51
N GLU A 251 57.07 -27.18 13.29
CA GLU A 251 58.11 -26.40 12.63
C GLU A 251 59.38 -26.48 13.48
N GLY A 252 60.43 -27.09 12.91
CA GLY A 252 61.72 -27.24 13.55
C GLY A 252 62.37 -25.89 13.79
N GLU A 253 62.61 -25.55 15.06
CA GLU A 253 63.46 -24.45 15.45
C GLU A 253 64.92 -24.87 15.20
N ASP A 254 65.46 -24.45 14.05
CA ASP A 254 66.90 -24.34 13.87
C ASP A 254 67.40 -23.35 14.93
N ALA A 255 68.13 -23.91 15.91
CA ALA A 255 68.77 -23.17 16.97
C ALA A 255 69.99 -22.43 16.41
N ASP A 256 69.83 -21.13 16.19
CA ASP A 256 70.95 -20.20 16.08
C ASP A 256 70.79 -19.10 17.14
N GLU A 257 71.96 -18.57 17.54
CA GLU A 257 72.25 -17.54 18.55
C GLU A 257 72.46 -18.03 19.99
N GLU A 258 73.50 -17.62 20.73
CA GLU A 258 74.81 -17.06 20.42
C GLU A 258 75.54 -16.95 21.77
N ASP A 259 76.87 -16.92 21.69
CA ASP A 259 77.75 -16.04 22.49
C ASP A 259 78.38 -16.48 23.83
N ALA A 260 79.67 -16.11 23.85
CA ALA A 260 80.52 -15.62 24.94
C ALA A 260 81.38 -16.59 25.76
N GLY A 261 82.70 -16.43 25.58
CA GLY A 261 83.62 -16.41 26.73
C GLY A 261 85.08 -16.74 26.46
N ASP A 262 85.89 -15.68 26.30
CA ASP A 262 87.35 -15.56 26.41
C ASP A 262 88.14 -16.67 27.14
N LEU A 263 89.25 -17.13 26.53
CA LEU A 263 90.65 -16.86 26.91
C LEU A 263 91.66 -17.56 25.97
#